data_AF-A0A6L7WA07-F1
#
_entry.id   AF-A0A6L7WA07-F1
#
_cell.length_a   1.000
_cell.length_b   1.000
_cell.length_c   1.000
_cell.angle_alpha   90.00
_cell.angle_beta   90.00
_cell.angle_gamma   90.00
#
_symmetry.space_group_name_H-M   'P 1'
#
loop_
_entity.id
_entity.type
_entity.pdbx_description
1 polymer ?
#
loop_
_entity_poly.entity_id
_entity_poly.type
_entity_poly.pdbx_seq_one_letter_code
_entity_poly.pdbx_strand_id
1 'polypeptide(L)'
;MRNIVLSILSTLALLMSPLSLSAQNSFSLSLDVNGAAGDQAVTSLNMSTDQIVTIQIFGKDIQNANGLAARFEYDASQVVYAGFDASDVVLPNAQALPEEGTGFVEIGIASLGGQATANSGLVGTVRFRTTAAFSGTAIRLVRAELSRGGQFETV
;
A
#
# COMPACT_ATOMS: atom_id res chain seq x y z
N MET A 1 5.74 -21.14 -15.11
CA MET A 1 4.74 -20.76 -14.10
C MET A 1 4.52 -19.26 -14.21
N ARG A 2 3.27 -18.78 -14.14
CA ARG A 2 2.90 -17.35 -14.26
C ARG A 2 2.78 -16.77 -12.86
N ASN A 3 3.61 -15.79 -12.53
CA ASN A 3 3.76 -15.34 -11.14
C ASN A 3 3.44 -13.85 -11.01
N ILE A 4 2.87 -13.48 -9.86
CA ILE A 4 2.83 -12.10 -9.38
C ILE A 4 3.89 -11.96 -8.30
N VAL A 5 4.65 -10.87 -8.35
CA VAL A 5 5.64 -10.53 -7.34
C VAL A 5 5.36 -9.12 -6.81
N LEU A 6 5.41 -8.97 -5.48
CA LEU A 6 5.36 -7.68 -4.81
C LEU A 6 6.78 -7.14 -4.63
N SER A 7 6.94 -5.83 -4.84
CA SER A 7 8.16 -5.13 -4.44
C SER A 7 7.85 -3.73 -3.94
N ILE A 8 8.56 -3.30 -2.90
CA ILE A 8 8.56 -1.91 -2.44
C ILE A 8 9.84 -1.28 -2.99
N LEU A 9 9.72 -0.18 -3.73
CA LEU A 9 10.89 0.50 -4.29
C LEU A 9 11.43 1.49 -3.26
N SER A 10 12.45 1.11 -2.49
CA SER A 10 13.15 2.04 -1.60
C SER A 10 14.05 2.95 -2.43
N THR A 11 13.66 4.21 -2.64
CA THR A 11 14.57 5.21 -3.21
C THR A 11 15.55 5.65 -2.11
N LEU A 12 16.80 5.17 -2.19
CA LEU A 12 17.89 5.67 -1.34
C LEU A 12 18.28 7.08 -1.81
N ALA A 13 17.72 8.12 -1.19
CA ALA A 13 18.13 9.50 -1.44
C ALA A 13 19.42 9.82 -0.66
N LEU A 14 20.57 9.89 -1.33
CA LEU A 14 21.77 10.55 -0.78
C LEU A 14 21.61 12.06 -0.94
N LEU A 15 21.11 12.74 0.09
CA LEU A 15 21.17 14.20 0.22
C LEU A 15 21.94 14.55 1.49
N MET A 16 23.15 15.08 1.32
CA MET A 16 23.89 15.74 2.40
C MET A 16 23.26 17.11 2.67
N SER A 17 22.44 17.19 3.71
CA SER A 17 21.94 18.44 4.31
C SER A 17 22.26 18.44 5.81
N PRO A 18 22.60 19.59 6.43
CA PRO A 18 22.93 19.63 7.85
C PRO A 18 21.68 19.34 8.70
N LEU A 19 21.85 18.49 9.72
CA LEU A 19 20.82 18.00 10.64
C LEU A 19 19.98 19.13 11.25
N SER A 20 18.68 19.11 10.98
CA SER A 20 17.67 19.37 12.01
C SER A 20 17.08 18.00 12.37
N LEU A 21 17.52 17.43 13.49
CA LEU A 21 17.03 16.14 13.97
C LEU A 21 15.69 16.35 14.70
N SER A 22 14.65 16.80 13.98
CA SER A 22 13.30 16.38 14.37
C SER A 22 13.29 14.87 14.18
N ALA A 23 12.85 14.10 15.18
CA ALA A 23 12.55 12.70 14.98
C ALA A 23 11.52 12.64 13.83
N GLN A 24 11.99 12.40 12.61
CA GLN A 24 11.12 12.09 11.50
C GLN A 24 10.56 10.73 11.88
N ASN A 25 9.39 10.75 12.51
CA ASN A 25 8.61 9.54 12.72
C ASN A 25 8.53 8.89 11.34
N SER A 26 9.25 7.78 11.20
CA SER A 26 9.32 7.05 9.93
C SER A 26 8.33 5.92 10.08
N PHE A 27 7.18 6.08 9.44
CA PHE A 27 6.27 4.97 9.26
C PHE A 27 6.82 4.02 8.19
N SER A 28 6.31 2.80 8.15
CA SER A 28 6.60 1.86 7.07
C SER A 28 5.35 1.12 6.66
N LEU A 29 5.31 0.75 5.38
CA LEU A 29 4.30 -0.16 4.84
C LEU A 29 4.92 -1.51 4.52
N SER A 30 4.18 -2.58 4.80
CA SER A 30 4.46 -3.91 4.27
C SER A 30 3.26 -4.44 3.50
N LEU A 31 3.54 -5.32 2.54
CA LEU A 31 2.53 -5.87 1.64
C LEU A 31 2.52 -7.40 1.77
N ASP A 32 1.34 -7.99 1.65
CA ASP A 32 1.15 -9.44 1.70
C ASP A 32 0.12 -9.88 0.67
N VAL A 33 0.46 -10.88 -0.18
CA VAL A 33 -0.48 -11.47 -1.14
C VAL A 33 -1.33 -12.60 -0.55
N ASN A 34 -1.08 -13.01 0.69
CA ASN A 34 -1.85 -14.04 1.38
C ASN A 34 -2.83 -13.40 2.36
N GLY A 35 -4.13 -13.62 2.19
CA GLY A 35 -5.14 -13.10 3.12
C GLY A 35 -5.21 -13.84 4.47
N ALA A 36 -4.48 -14.94 4.64
CA ALA A 36 -4.50 -15.75 5.84
C ALA A 36 -3.78 -15.05 7.01
N ALA A 37 -4.48 -14.90 8.14
CA ALA A 37 -3.88 -14.37 9.36
C ALA A 37 -2.69 -15.23 9.82
N GLY A 38 -1.60 -14.58 10.25
CA GLY A 38 -0.41 -15.23 10.80
C GLY A 38 0.73 -15.51 9.80
N ASP A 39 0.56 -15.17 8.51
CA ASP A 39 1.56 -15.38 7.44
C ASP A 39 1.90 -14.08 6.67
N GLN A 40 2.19 -12.99 7.41
CA GLN A 40 2.36 -11.61 6.89
C GLN A 40 3.66 -11.34 6.11
N ALA A 41 4.09 -12.26 5.24
CA ALA A 41 5.35 -12.14 4.51
C ALA A 41 5.31 -12.74 3.10
N VAL A 42 4.14 -13.13 2.59
CA VAL A 42 4.04 -13.72 1.26
C VAL A 42 4.11 -12.62 0.21
N THR A 43 5.16 -12.64 -0.60
CA THR A 43 5.42 -11.60 -1.63
C THR A 43 5.24 -12.11 -3.05
N SER A 44 4.87 -13.37 -3.23
CA SER A 44 4.61 -13.91 -4.57
C SER A 44 3.53 -14.98 -4.57
N LEU A 45 2.78 -15.04 -5.68
CA LEU A 45 1.69 -15.99 -5.87
C LEU A 45 1.67 -16.49 -7.33
N ASN A 46 1.35 -17.76 -7.52
CA ASN A 46 1.05 -18.30 -8.84
C ASN A 46 -0.39 -17.96 -9.21
N MET A 47 -0.60 -17.33 -10.37
CA MET A 47 -1.92 -16.86 -10.78
C MET A 47 -2.28 -17.32 -12.20
N SER A 48 -3.56 -17.58 -12.41
CA SER A 48 -4.17 -17.78 -13.73
C SER A 48 -4.74 -16.46 -14.26
N THR A 49 -5.17 -16.46 -15.52
CA THR A 49 -5.88 -15.31 -16.13
C THR A 49 -7.25 -15.11 -15.48
N ASP A 50 -7.75 -13.88 -15.55
CA ASP A 50 -9.08 -13.46 -15.09
C ASP A 50 -9.38 -13.67 -13.59
N GLN A 51 -8.32 -13.88 -12.78
CA GLN A 51 -8.37 -14.08 -11.34
C GLN A 51 -8.18 -12.77 -10.57
N ILE A 52 -8.75 -12.69 -9.37
CA ILE A 52 -8.53 -11.57 -8.45
C ILE A 52 -7.31 -11.87 -7.57
N VAL A 53 -6.42 -10.89 -7.53
CA VAL A 53 -5.24 -10.82 -6.66
C VAL A 53 -5.61 -9.88 -5.51
N THR A 54 -5.49 -10.35 -4.29
CA THR A 54 -5.71 -9.54 -3.08
C THR A 54 -4.36 -9.26 -2.44
N ILE A 55 -4.08 -7.99 -2.13
CA ILE A 55 -2.85 -7.58 -1.46
C ILE A 55 -3.24 -6.80 -0.21
N GLN A 56 -2.91 -7.32 0.96
CA GLN A 56 -3.07 -6.64 2.23
C GLN A 56 -1.95 -5.63 2.43
N ILE A 57 -2.29 -4.45 2.93
CA ILE A 57 -1.36 -3.37 3.25
C ILE A 57 -1.34 -3.22 4.77
N PHE A 58 -0.18 -3.42 5.38
CA PHE A 58 0.03 -3.22 6.81
C PHE A 58 0.86 -1.96 7.04
N GLY A 59 0.43 -1.14 7.99
CA GLY A 59 1.19 0.01 8.47
C GLY A 59 1.89 -0.31 9.79
N LYS A 60 3.06 0.28 9.97
CA LYS A 60 3.81 0.30 11.23
C LYS A 60 4.28 1.71 11.52
N ASP A 61 4.30 2.07 12.80
CA ASP A 61 4.66 3.38 13.32
C ASP A 61 3.70 4.49 12.87
N ILE A 62 2.39 4.16 12.76
CA ILE A 62 1.32 4.99 12.20
C ILE A 62 0.43 5.69 13.26
N GLN A 63 0.73 5.58 14.55
CA GLN A 63 -0.09 6.19 15.60
C GLN A 63 -0.25 7.71 15.40
N ASN A 64 -1.43 8.26 15.69
CA ASN A 64 -1.82 9.66 15.47
C ASN A 64 -2.00 10.04 13.98
N ALA A 65 -1.91 9.10 13.05
CA ALA A 65 -2.23 9.37 11.65
C ALA A 65 -3.70 9.73 11.46
N ASN A 66 -3.96 10.70 10.59
CA ASN A 66 -5.28 11.09 10.12
C ASN A 66 -5.56 10.57 8.71
N GLY A 67 -4.53 10.11 8.00
CA GLY A 67 -4.67 9.56 6.66
C GLY A 67 -3.36 8.98 6.13
N LEU A 68 -3.49 8.27 5.02
CA LEU A 68 -2.39 7.62 4.32
C LEU A 68 -2.66 7.66 2.81
N ALA A 69 -1.64 7.83 1.98
CA ALA A 69 -1.70 7.59 0.54
C ALA A 69 -0.71 6.49 0.15
N ALA A 70 -1.11 5.59 -0.75
CA ALA A 70 -0.26 4.53 -1.27
C ALA A 70 -0.38 4.44 -2.80
N ARG A 71 0.74 4.61 -3.50
CA ARG A 71 0.78 4.53 -4.97
C ARG A 71 1.34 3.20 -5.44
N PHE A 72 0.54 2.49 -6.22
CA PHE A 72 0.92 1.27 -6.88
C PHE A 72 1.16 1.49 -8.37
N GLU A 73 2.23 0.89 -8.89
CA GLU A 73 2.51 0.79 -10.32
C GLU A 73 2.49 -0.68 -10.76
N TYR A 74 1.97 -0.91 -11.96
CA TYR A 74 1.77 -2.23 -12.53
C TYR A 74 1.73 -2.20 -14.07
N ASP A 75 1.99 -3.34 -14.70
CA ASP A 75 1.78 -3.50 -16.14
C ASP A 75 0.28 -3.67 -16.44
N ALA A 76 -0.34 -2.64 -17.03
CA ALA A 76 -1.76 -2.63 -17.38
C ALA A 76 -2.15 -3.68 -18.45
N SER A 77 -1.19 -4.24 -19.20
CA SER A 77 -1.45 -5.37 -20.09
C SER A 77 -1.62 -6.69 -19.34
N GLN A 78 -1.11 -6.77 -18.11
CA GLN A 78 -1.04 -7.97 -17.29
C GLN A 78 -2.13 -7.98 -16.21
N VAL A 79 -2.37 -6.83 -15.57
CA VAL A 79 -3.38 -6.68 -14.52
C VAL A 79 -4.11 -5.35 -14.63
N VAL A 80 -5.35 -5.31 -14.13
CA VAL A 80 -6.15 -4.09 -13.99
C VAL A 80 -6.55 -3.90 -12.53
N TYR A 81 -6.62 -2.65 -12.07
CA TYR A 81 -7.15 -2.34 -10.75
C TYR A 81 -8.62 -2.80 -10.65
N ALA A 82 -8.98 -3.39 -9.50
CA ALA A 82 -10.29 -4.00 -9.27
C ALA A 82 -10.97 -3.51 -7.98
N GLY A 83 -10.33 -2.58 -7.25
CA GLY A 83 -10.90 -1.95 -6.06
C GLY A 83 -9.96 -1.95 -4.86
N PHE A 84 -10.41 -1.28 -3.81
CA PHE A 84 -9.74 -1.22 -2.51
C PHE A 84 -10.77 -1.25 -1.39
N ASP A 85 -10.50 -2.07 -0.38
CA ASP A 85 -11.30 -2.16 0.83
C ASP A 85 -10.48 -1.58 2.00
N ALA A 86 -10.88 -0.40 2.50
CA ALA A 86 -10.24 0.21 3.65
C ALA A 86 -10.54 -0.59 4.92
N SER A 87 -9.55 -0.68 5.81
CA SER A 87 -9.68 -1.33 7.11
C SER A 87 -9.80 -0.28 8.20
N ASP A 88 -10.73 -0.50 9.13
CA ASP A 88 -10.95 0.34 10.31
C ASP A 88 -10.04 -0.03 11.50
N VAL A 89 -9.20 -1.06 11.35
CA VAL A 89 -8.31 -1.58 12.40
C VAL A 89 -7.33 -0.52 12.90
N VAL A 90 -6.83 0.34 12.01
CA VAL A 90 -5.83 1.37 12.35
C VAL A 90 -6.32 2.79 12.14
N LEU A 91 -7.12 3.05 11.10
CA LEU A 91 -7.71 4.36 10.81
C LEU A 91 -9.22 4.28 11.09
N PRO A 92 -9.73 4.87 12.18
CA PRO A 92 -11.15 4.80 12.54
C PRO A 92 -12.07 5.37 11.46
N ASN A 93 -13.12 4.63 11.06
CA ASN A 93 -14.03 5.03 9.98
C ASN A 93 -13.24 5.46 8.71
N ALA A 94 -12.27 4.63 8.31
CA ALA A 94 -11.44 4.87 7.14
C ALA A 94 -12.29 4.94 5.86
N GLN A 95 -12.09 6.00 5.09
CA GLN A 95 -12.64 6.16 3.74
C GLN A 95 -11.49 6.21 2.74
N ALA A 96 -11.65 5.48 1.63
CA ALA A 96 -10.67 5.45 0.57
C ALA A 96 -11.19 6.16 -0.68
N LEU A 97 -10.29 6.89 -1.35
CA LEU A 97 -10.53 7.52 -2.64
C LEU A 97 -9.39 7.12 -3.58
N PRO A 98 -9.63 6.18 -4.51
CA PRO A 98 -8.62 5.81 -5.51
C PRO A 98 -8.58 6.84 -6.64
N GLU A 99 -7.36 7.20 -7.05
CA GLU A 99 -7.05 7.87 -8.31
C GLU A 99 -6.43 6.84 -9.26
N GLU A 100 -7.11 6.58 -10.38
CA GLU A 100 -6.71 5.57 -11.35
C GLU A 100 -6.07 6.19 -12.60
N GLY A 101 -5.05 5.54 -13.13
CA GLY A 101 -4.48 5.87 -14.43
C GLY A 101 -3.93 4.63 -15.14
N THR A 102 -3.43 4.82 -16.36
CA THR A 102 -2.83 3.70 -17.09
C THR A 102 -1.56 3.23 -16.40
N GLY A 103 -1.58 2.00 -15.86
CA GLY A 103 -0.44 1.38 -15.19
C GLY A 103 -0.19 1.85 -13.76
N PHE A 104 -1.12 2.61 -13.16
CA PHE A 104 -1.02 2.98 -11.75
C PHE A 104 -2.38 3.18 -11.08
N VAL A 105 -2.37 3.06 -9.75
CA VAL A 105 -3.44 3.54 -8.87
C VAL A 105 -2.82 4.17 -7.64
N GLU A 106 -3.30 5.35 -7.24
CA GLU A 106 -2.96 5.96 -5.95
C GLU A 106 -4.19 5.92 -5.04
N ILE A 107 -4.04 5.36 -3.85
CA ILE A 107 -5.14 5.14 -2.92
C ILE A 107 -4.96 6.11 -1.77
N GLY A 108 -5.73 7.20 -1.77
CA GLY A 108 -5.84 8.10 -0.62
C GLY A 108 -6.81 7.52 0.41
N ILE A 109 -6.42 7.51 1.68
CA ILE A 109 -7.19 6.98 2.80
C ILE A 109 -7.27 8.06 3.87
N ALA A 110 -8.47 8.44 4.27
CA ALA A 110 -8.71 9.41 5.33
C ALA A 110 -9.47 8.75 6.48
N SER A 111 -9.05 9.03 7.72
CA SER A 111 -9.78 8.64 8.90
C SER A 111 -10.85 9.69 9.21
N LEU A 112 -12.12 9.28 9.21
CA LEU A 112 -13.24 10.16 9.58
C LEU A 112 -13.68 9.97 11.04
N GLY A 113 -13.08 9.02 11.76
CA GLY A 113 -13.39 8.71 13.17
C GLY A 113 -12.37 9.27 14.17
N GLY A 114 -11.42 10.09 13.72
CA GLY A 114 -10.34 10.64 14.55
C GLY A 114 -8.96 10.13 14.14
N GLN A 115 -7.97 10.24 15.01
CA GLN A 115 -6.60 9.82 14.69
C GLN A 115 -6.41 8.33 15.02
N ALA A 116 -5.47 7.68 14.34
CA ALA A 116 -5.06 6.31 14.65
C ALA A 116 -4.58 6.19 16.10
N THR A 117 -5.13 5.27 16.88
CA THR A 117 -4.66 4.97 18.24
C THR A 117 -3.65 3.82 18.26
N ALA A 118 -3.81 2.88 17.33
CA ALA A 118 -2.90 1.77 17.11
C ALA A 118 -1.61 2.26 16.44
N ASN A 119 -0.47 1.68 16.84
CA ASN A 119 0.81 1.97 16.21
C ASN A 119 1.05 1.15 14.93
N SER A 120 0.34 0.04 14.76
CA SER A 120 0.50 -0.86 13.61
C SER A 120 -0.76 -1.68 13.36
N GLY A 121 -0.96 -2.12 12.13
CA GLY A 121 -2.05 -3.02 11.75
C GLY A 121 -2.46 -2.90 10.29
N LEU A 122 -3.56 -3.56 9.94
CA LEU A 122 -4.09 -3.59 8.58
C LEU A 122 -4.67 -2.21 8.21
N VAL A 123 -4.12 -1.60 7.16
CA VAL A 123 -4.60 -0.36 6.55
C VAL A 123 -5.73 -0.63 5.56
N GLY A 124 -5.65 -1.72 4.80
CA GLY A 124 -6.68 -2.14 3.87
C GLY A 124 -6.18 -3.20 2.90
N THR A 125 -7.03 -3.55 1.94
CA THR A 125 -6.73 -4.57 0.91
C THR A 125 -6.94 -3.99 -0.47
N VAL A 126 -5.89 -3.97 -1.29
CA VAL A 126 -5.97 -3.61 -2.71
C VAL A 126 -6.23 -4.85 -3.57
N ARG A 127 -7.07 -4.70 -4.59
CA ARG A 127 -7.45 -5.78 -5.50
C ARG A 127 -7.04 -5.46 -6.92
N PHE A 128 -6.43 -6.43 -7.57
CA PHE A 128 -6.13 -6.40 -9.00
C PHE A 128 -6.75 -7.62 -9.68
N ARG A 129 -7.08 -7.50 -10.97
CA ARG A 129 -7.53 -8.63 -11.79
C ARG A 129 -6.50 -8.92 -12.86
N THR A 130 -6.07 -10.18 -12.99
CA THR A 130 -5.23 -10.61 -14.11
C THR A 130 -6.02 -10.53 -15.41
N THR A 131 -5.40 -10.05 -16.48
CA THR A 131 -6.03 -9.98 -17.81
C THR A 131 -6.01 -11.35 -18.49
N ALA A 132 -6.71 -11.49 -19.63
CA ALA A 132 -6.59 -12.67 -20.50
C ALA A 132 -5.16 -12.88 -21.05
N ALA A 133 -4.36 -11.80 -21.16
CA ALA A 133 -2.98 -11.84 -21.63
C ALA A 133 -1.95 -12.14 -20.51
N PHE A 134 -2.38 -12.20 -19.25
CA PHE A 134 -1.52 -12.25 -18.06
C PHE A 134 -0.46 -13.34 -18.09
N SER A 135 0.79 -13.07 -18.43
CA SER A 135 1.92 -14.01 -18.39
C SER A 135 2.72 -13.97 -17.08
N GLY A 136 2.41 -13.04 -16.17
CA GLY A 136 3.18 -12.77 -14.97
C GLY A 136 3.56 -11.28 -14.91
N THR A 137 3.58 -10.70 -13.72
CA THR A 137 3.91 -9.28 -13.55
C THR A 137 4.39 -8.96 -12.13
N ALA A 138 4.90 -7.74 -11.95
CA ALA A 138 5.14 -7.18 -10.64
C ALA A 138 4.12 -6.07 -10.35
N ILE A 139 3.64 -6.02 -9.11
CA ILE A 139 2.88 -4.88 -8.58
C ILE A 139 3.77 -4.19 -7.55
N ARG A 140 4.03 -2.91 -7.75
CA ARG A 140 5.02 -2.17 -6.97
C ARG A 140 4.37 -1.07 -6.16
N LEU A 141 4.60 -1.04 -4.86
CA LEU A 141 4.37 0.17 -4.06
C LEU A 141 5.57 1.08 -4.25
N VAL A 142 5.36 2.22 -4.90
CA VAL A 142 6.43 3.14 -5.31
C VAL A 142 6.48 4.43 -4.50
N ARG A 143 5.40 4.73 -3.77
CA ARG A 143 5.31 5.87 -2.86
C ARG A 143 4.29 5.57 -1.77
N ALA A 144 4.63 5.91 -0.54
CA ALA A 144 3.66 6.01 0.53
C ALA A 144 3.80 7.37 1.23
N GLU A 145 2.67 7.93 1.66
CA GLU A 145 2.63 9.17 2.43
C GLU A 145 1.69 9.02 3.62
N LEU A 146 2.07 9.51 4.79
CA LEU A 146 1.25 9.48 5.99
C LEU A 146 0.99 10.90 6.48
N SER A 147 -0.27 11.23 6.71
CA SER A 147 -0.68 12.52 7.28
C SER A 147 -0.83 12.39 8.79
N ARG A 148 -0.05 13.14 9.57
CA ARG A 148 -0.07 13.15 11.04
C ARG A 148 0.28 14.53 11.58
N GLY A 149 -0.50 15.04 12.55
CA GLY A 149 -0.18 16.32 13.19
C GLY A 149 -0.10 17.53 12.24
N GLY A 150 -0.82 17.50 11.11
CA GLY A 150 -0.76 18.53 10.07
C GLY A 150 0.51 18.50 9.20
N GLN A 151 1.29 17.42 9.28
CA GLN A 151 2.49 17.17 8.47
C GLN A 151 2.30 15.92 7.61
N PHE A 152 3.09 15.82 6.55
CA PHE A 152 3.18 14.64 5.70
C PHE A 152 4.57 13.98 5.87
N GLU A 153 4.57 12.71 6.23
CA GLU A 153 5.74 11.83 6.24
C GLU A 153 5.74 11.05 4.90
N THR A 154 6.87 10.88 4.23
CA THR A 154 6.96 10.12 2.96
C THR A 154 8.02 9.03 3.07
N VAL A 155 7.73 7.85 2.50
CA VAL A 155 8.66 6.71 2.35
C VAL A 155 8.50 6.01 1.00
#